data_AF-A0A328NV49-F1
#
_entry.id   AF-A0A328NV49-F1
#
_cell.length_a   1.000
_cell.length_b   1.000
_cell.length_c   1.000
_cell.angle_alpha   90.00
_cell.angle_beta   90.00
_cell.angle_gamma   90.00
#
_symmetry.space_group_name_H-M   'P 1'
#
loop_
_entity.id
_entity.type
_entity.pdbx_description
1 polymer ?
#
loop_
_entity_poly.entity_id
_entity_poly.type
_entity_poly.pdbx_seq_one_letter_code
_entity_poly.pdbx_strand_id
1 'polypeptide(L)'
;MDETPLLIVDGANVVGSRPNGWWRDRAGAAARLRDSLAPVATIGLPARLTAPVEVVLVVEGAARDVPGTEGVRVVSAAGSGDDTVVELVEGAPRRRRLVVTADRELRGRVTALGAEVYGPRWLRESPTSN
;
A
#
# COMPACT_ATOMS: atom_id res chain seq x y z
N MET A 1 18.05 15.13 1.57
CA MET A 1 17.62 13.78 2.02
C MET A 1 16.24 13.59 1.42
N ASP A 2 15.94 12.45 0.80
CA ASP A 2 14.60 12.26 0.25
C ASP A 2 13.63 12.08 1.44
N GLU A 3 12.99 13.18 1.81
CA GLU A 3 12.08 13.28 2.95
C GLU A 3 10.67 12.81 2.59
N THR A 4 10.41 12.55 1.31
CA THR A 4 9.12 12.09 0.80
C THR A 4 8.75 10.76 1.47
N PRO A 5 7.67 10.69 2.28
CA PRO A 5 7.23 9.45 2.89
C PRO A 5 6.92 8.39 1.83
N LEU A 6 7.19 7.13 2.17
CA LEU A 6 6.89 5.97 1.34
C LEU A 6 5.69 5.22 1.93
N LEU A 7 4.58 5.18 1.19
CA LEU A 7 3.39 4.40 1.50
C LEU A 7 3.38 3.13 0.67
N ILE A 8 3.54 1.98 1.31
CA ILE A 8 3.52 0.66 0.70
C ILE A 8 2.17 0.01 1.03
N VAL A 9 1.41 -0.34 0.01
CA VAL A 9 0.09 -0.96 0.15
C VAL A 9 0.18 -2.39 -0.35
N ASP A 10 -0.13 -3.32 0.53
CA ASP A 10 -0.26 -4.73 0.20
C ASP A 10 -1.62 -4.96 -0.50
N GLY A 11 -1.57 -5.11 -1.81
CA GLY A 11 -2.77 -5.18 -2.64
C GLY A 11 -3.63 -6.40 -2.34
N ALA A 12 -3.01 -7.58 -2.16
CA ALA A 12 -3.73 -8.82 -1.91
C ALA A 12 -4.47 -8.77 -0.57
N ASN A 13 -3.79 -8.35 0.51
CA ASN A 13 -4.41 -8.28 1.82
C ASN A 13 -5.44 -7.13 1.93
N VAL A 14 -5.21 -5.99 1.28
CA VAL A 14 -6.18 -4.88 1.27
C VAL A 14 -7.43 -5.22 0.47
N VAL A 15 -7.28 -5.82 -0.71
CA VAL A 15 -8.43 -6.29 -1.52
C VAL A 15 -9.16 -7.41 -0.79
N GLY A 16 -8.41 -8.38 -0.25
CA GLY A 16 -8.92 -9.54 0.48
C GLY A 16 -9.74 -9.18 1.72
N SER A 17 -9.44 -8.04 2.36
CA SER A 17 -10.19 -7.53 3.51
C SER A 17 -11.61 -7.05 3.21
N ARG A 18 -12.02 -7.00 1.93
CA ARG A 18 -13.32 -6.46 1.49
C ARG A 18 -14.26 -7.57 1.02
N PRO A 19 -15.51 -7.66 1.52
CA PRO A 19 -16.48 -8.66 1.08
C PRO A 19 -17.19 -8.22 -0.22
N ASN A 20 -16.44 -7.83 -1.26
CA ASN A 20 -16.96 -7.28 -2.51
C ASN A 20 -16.86 -8.25 -3.70
N GLY A 21 -16.63 -9.54 -3.45
CA GLY A 21 -16.50 -10.55 -4.52
C GLY A 21 -15.22 -10.45 -5.36
N TRP A 22 -14.17 -9.81 -4.83
CA TRP A 22 -12.86 -9.61 -5.50
C TRP A 22 -12.25 -10.88 -6.12
N TRP A 23 -12.56 -12.05 -5.59
CA TRP A 23 -12.05 -13.33 -6.09
C TRP A 23 -12.44 -13.60 -7.55
N ARG A 24 -13.54 -13.01 -8.04
CA ARG A 24 -14.00 -13.15 -9.43
C ARG A 24 -13.18 -12.33 -10.42
N ASP A 25 -12.60 -11.23 -9.97
CA ASP A 25 -11.89 -10.24 -10.81
C ASP A 25 -10.77 -9.60 -9.97
N ARG A 26 -9.69 -10.36 -9.78
CA ARG A 26 -8.54 -9.92 -8.96
C ARG A 26 -7.84 -8.72 -9.58
N ALA A 27 -7.60 -8.75 -10.90
CA ALA A 27 -6.94 -7.67 -11.62
C ALA A 27 -7.76 -6.37 -11.55
N GLY A 28 -9.06 -6.43 -11.80
CA GLY A 28 -9.91 -5.25 -11.69
C GLY A 28 -10.06 -4.76 -10.25
N ALA A 29 -10.06 -5.65 -9.25
CA ALA A 29 -10.06 -5.23 -7.84
C ALA A 29 -8.77 -4.46 -7.47
N ALA A 30 -7.61 -4.94 -7.92
CA ALA A 30 -6.33 -4.26 -7.73
C ALA A 30 -6.26 -2.93 -8.50
N ALA A 31 -6.75 -2.87 -9.74
CA ALA A 31 -6.83 -1.63 -10.52
C ALA A 31 -7.70 -0.57 -9.83
N ARG A 32 -8.88 -0.96 -9.31
CA ARG A 32 -9.75 -0.05 -8.54
C ARG A 32 -9.07 0.44 -7.25
N LEU A 33 -8.30 -0.42 -6.59
CA LEU A 33 -7.51 -0.02 -5.42
C LEU A 33 -6.43 1.01 -5.82
N ARG A 34 -5.64 0.73 -6.86
CA ARG A 34 -4.64 1.66 -7.41
C ARG A 34 -5.26 3.03 -7.71
N ASP A 35 -6.40 3.05 -8.40
CA ASP A 35 -7.06 4.31 -8.77
C ASP A 35 -7.51 5.11 -7.53
N SER A 36 -7.98 4.41 -6.49
CA SER A 36 -8.34 5.06 -5.22
C SER A 36 -7.13 5.60 -4.43
N LEU A 37 -5.93 5.08 -4.71
CA LEU A 37 -4.68 5.51 -4.07
C LEU A 37 -4.01 6.67 -4.80
N ALA A 38 -4.27 6.86 -6.10
CA ALA A 38 -3.61 7.89 -6.91
C ALA A 38 -3.68 9.32 -6.32
N PRO A 39 -4.80 9.78 -5.72
CA PRO A 39 -4.82 11.10 -5.08
C PRO A 39 -3.83 11.22 -3.91
N VAL A 40 -3.54 10.14 -3.18
CA VAL A 40 -2.69 10.17 -1.97
C VAL A 40 -1.29 10.69 -2.27
N ALA A 41 -0.77 10.46 -3.47
CA ALA A 41 0.56 10.96 -3.84
C ALA A 41 0.64 12.50 -3.83
N THR A 42 -0.44 13.19 -4.23
CA THR A 42 -0.44 14.65 -4.40
C THR A 42 -1.14 15.40 -3.27
N ILE A 43 -2.17 14.80 -2.65
CA ILE A 43 -2.93 15.45 -1.56
C ILE A 43 -2.66 14.82 -0.19
N GLY A 44 -1.93 13.71 -0.14
CA GLY A 44 -1.65 12.98 1.10
C GLY A 44 -2.89 12.33 1.68
N LEU A 45 -2.85 12.06 2.98
CA LEU A 45 -4.00 11.67 3.80
C LEU A 45 -4.11 12.68 4.94
N PRO A 46 -5.16 13.54 4.95
CA PRO A 46 -5.30 14.60 5.95
C PRO A 46 -5.11 14.08 7.38
N ALA A 47 -4.35 14.83 8.19
CA ALA A 47 -3.96 14.50 9.57
C ALA A 47 -3.11 13.22 9.77
N ARG A 48 -2.74 12.52 8.69
CA ARG A 48 -2.02 11.22 8.76
C ARG A 48 -0.73 11.22 7.97
N LEU A 49 -0.75 11.82 6.78
CA LEU A 49 0.36 11.81 5.84
C LEU A 49 0.32 13.08 4.99
N THR A 50 1.35 13.92 5.12
CA THR A 50 1.50 15.14 4.34
C THR A 50 2.08 14.81 2.97
N ALA A 51 1.53 15.41 1.92
CA ALA A 51 2.05 15.29 0.57
C ALA A 51 3.34 16.13 0.37
N PRO A 52 4.22 15.80 -0.60
CA PRO A 52 4.10 14.68 -1.53
C PRO A 52 4.35 13.32 -0.85
N VAL A 53 3.73 12.26 -1.38
CA VAL A 53 3.90 10.88 -0.92
C VAL A 53 4.28 10.00 -2.10
N GLU A 54 5.28 9.15 -1.95
CA GLU A 54 5.46 8.05 -2.89
C GLU A 54 4.57 6.89 -2.50
N VAL A 55 3.69 6.49 -3.40
CA VAL A 55 2.75 5.38 -3.17
C VAL A 55 3.15 4.19 -4.03
N VAL A 56 3.37 3.06 -3.37
CA VAL A 56 3.67 1.78 -3.99
C VAL A 56 2.56 0.78 -3.67
N LEU A 57 1.91 0.26 -4.71
CA LEU A 57 0.98 -0.87 -4.59
C LEU A 57 1.69 -2.16 -4.98
N VAL A 58 1.79 -3.10 -4.05
CA VAL A 58 2.32 -4.44 -4.31
C VAL A 58 1.19 -5.35 -4.77
N VAL A 59 1.36 -5.99 -5.92
CA VAL A 59 0.40 -6.94 -6.50
C VAL A 59 1.07 -8.29 -6.75
N GLU A 60 0.28 -9.35 -6.78
CA GLU A 60 0.78 -10.71 -6.99
C GLU A 60 -0.21 -11.53 -7.85
N GLY A 61 0.27 -12.67 -8.36
CA GLY A 61 -0.54 -13.67 -9.04
C GLY A 61 -1.36 -13.10 -10.21
N ALA A 62 -2.68 -13.24 -10.13
CA ALA A 62 -3.60 -12.83 -11.19
C ALA A 62 -3.73 -11.31 -11.37
N ALA A 63 -3.18 -10.50 -10.46
CA ALA A 63 -3.15 -9.04 -10.57
C ALA A 63 -1.78 -8.49 -11.03
N ARG A 64 -0.80 -9.36 -11.32
CA ARG A 64 0.58 -8.95 -11.64
C ARG A 64 0.72 -8.02 -12.86
N ASP A 65 -0.25 -8.04 -13.77
CA ASP A 65 -0.20 -7.27 -15.02
C ASP A 65 -0.94 -5.92 -14.89
N VAL A 66 -1.37 -5.54 -13.68
CA VAL A 66 -1.98 -4.22 -13.44
C VAL A 66 -0.91 -3.13 -13.58
N PRO A 67 -1.07 -2.16 -14.51
CA PRO A 67 -0.06 -1.14 -14.72
C PRO A 67 -0.09 -0.07 -13.62
N GLY A 68 1.02 0.64 -13.44
CA GLY A 68 1.07 1.85 -12.63
C GLY A 68 0.29 3.02 -13.22
N THR A 69 0.18 4.09 -12.45
CA THR A 69 -0.32 5.41 -12.87
C THR A 69 0.66 6.49 -12.41
N GLU A 70 0.46 7.74 -12.83
CA GLU A 70 1.31 8.87 -12.41
C GLU A 70 1.42 9.01 -10.88
N GLY A 71 0.35 8.72 -10.14
CA GLY A 71 0.32 8.79 -8.68
C GLY A 71 0.59 7.49 -7.95
N VAL A 72 0.72 6.34 -8.63
CA VAL A 72 0.92 5.04 -7.97
C VAL A 72 1.87 4.18 -8.78
N ARG A 73 3.02 3.87 -8.19
CA ARG A 73 3.90 2.82 -8.68
C ARG A 73 3.30 1.47 -8.32
N VAL A 74 3.16 0.59 -9.31
CA VAL A 74 2.77 -0.81 -9.06
C VAL A 74 4.02 -1.67 -9.14
N VAL A 75 4.20 -2.55 -8.14
CA VAL A 75 5.28 -3.54 -8.11
C VAL A 75 4.65 -4.92 -8.07
N SER A 76 5.00 -5.73 -9.06
CA SER A 76 4.52 -7.11 -9.16
C SER A 76 5.50 -8.04 -8.46
N ALA A 77 5.04 -8.71 -7.41
CA ALA A 77 5.82 -9.71 -6.69
C ALA A 77 6.05 -10.94 -7.58
N ALA A 78 7.31 -11.34 -7.75
CA ALA A 78 7.67 -12.57 -8.46
C ALA A 78 7.30 -13.84 -7.65
N GLY A 79 7.30 -13.70 -6.32
CA GLY A 79 6.86 -14.72 -5.36
C GLY A 79 5.71 -14.21 -4.50
N SER A 80 5.96 -14.08 -3.20
CA SER A 80 4.97 -13.57 -2.23
C SER A 80 4.94 -12.03 -2.21
N GLY A 81 3.74 -11.45 -2.18
CA GLY A 81 3.56 -10.02 -1.92
C GLY A 81 4.22 -9.57 -0.62
N ASP A 82 4.15 -10.38 0.43
CA ASP A 82 4.71 -10.07 1.75
C ASP A 82 6.23 -9.87 1.70
N ASP A 83 6.94 -10.72 0.95
CA ASP A 83 8.40 -10.64 0.83
C ASP A 83 8.80 -9.39 0.03
N THR A 84 8.08 -9.08 -1.04
CA THR A 84 8.29 -7.84 -1.80
C THR A 84 7.99 -6.59 -0.95
N VAL A 85 6.98 -6.62 -0.08
CA VAL A 85 6.73 -5.53 0.87
C VAL A 85 7.91 -5.35 1.83
N VAL A 86 8.44 -6.44 2.38
CA VAL A 86 9.62 -6.40 3.26
C VAL A 86 10.83 -5.83 2.54
N GLU A 87 11.12 -6.30 1.33
CA GLU A 87 12.23 -5.81 0.49
C GLU A 87 12.14 -4.29 0.24
N LEU A 88 10.93 -3.78 -0.04
CA LEU A 88 10.70 -2.34 -0.23
C LEU A 88 10.94 -1.53 1.05
N VAL A 89 10.59 -2.08 2.22
CA VAL A 89 10.84 -1.44 3.52
C VAL A 89 12.33 -1.40 3.84
N GLU A 90 13.05 -2.49 3.58
CA GLU A 90 14.50 -2.60 3.78
C GLU A 90 15.30 -1.70 2.84
N GLY A 91 14.84 -1.55 1.59
CA GLY A 91 15.49 -0.72 0.58
C GLY A 91 15.37 0.79 0.81
N ALA A 92 14.55 1.24 1.76
CA ALA A 92 14.25 2.66 2.01
C ALA A 92 14.53 3.13 3.46
N PRO A 93 15.64 2.75 4.13
CA PRO A 93 15.79 2.88 5.58
C PRO A 93 15.84 4.33 6.08
N ARG A 94 16.14 5.30 5.19
CA ARG A 94 16.23 6.73 5.51
C ARG A 94 14.90 7.48 5.36
N ARG A 95 13.82 6.80 4.95
CA ARG A 95 12.50 7.39 4.72
C ARG A 95 11.54 7.00 5.84
N ARG A 96 10.55 7.86 6.10
CA ARG A 96 9.35 7.46 6.84
C ARG A 96 8.58 6.44 5.98
N ARG A 97 8.46 5.21 6.47
CA ARG A 97 7.84 4.08 5.74
C ARG A 97 6.55 3.68 6.44
N LEU A 98 5.46 3.67 5.67
CA LEU A 98 4.13 3.26 6.13
C LEU A 98 3.71 2.04 5.32
N VAL A 99 3.25 1.00 5.99
CA VAL A 99 2.73 -0.23 5.36
C VAL A 99 1.25 -0.36 5.67
N VAL A 100 0.42 -0.58 4.64
CA VAL A 100 -1.00 -0.90 4.81
C VAL A 100 -1.22 -2.37 4.47
N THR A 101 -1.53 -3.17 5.49
CA THR A 101 -1.85 -4.59 5.35
C THR A 101 -2.86 -5.04 6.43
N ALA A 102 -3.60 -6.11 6.16
CA ALA A 102 -4.40 -6.80 7.17
C ALA A 102 -3.65 -7.97 7.84
N ASP A 103 -2.48 -8.35 7.30
CA ASP A 103 -1.72 -9.50 7.75
C ASP A 103 -0.93 -9.19 9.03
N ARG A 104 -1.03 -10.09 10.01
CA ARG A 104 -0.42 -9.92 11.34
C ARG A 104 1.06 -10.33 11.35
N GLU A 105 1.44 -11.32 10.56
CA GLU A 105 2.81 -11.78 10.43
C GLU A 105 3.65 -10.74 9.69
N LEU A 106 3.16 -10.27 8.54
CA LEU A 106 3.81 -9.20 7.78
C LEU A 106 3.97 -7.94 8.63
N ARG A 107 2.93 -7.56 9.40
CA ARG A 107 3.01 -6.45 10.36
C ARG A 107 4.20 -6.60 11.30
N GLY A 108 4.39 -7.77 11.90
CA GLY A 108 5.52 -8.03 12.79
C GLY A 108 6.86 -7.84 12.10
N ARG A 109 7.00 -8.39 10.88
CA ARG A 109 8.22 -8.31 10.07
C ARG A 109 8.60 -6.87 9.74
N VAL A 110 7.67 -6.06 9.22
CA VAL A 110 7.99 -4.69 8.79
C VAL A 110 8.13 -3.71 9.96
N THR A 111 7.42 -3.92 11.08
CA THR A 111 7.62 -3.12 12.29
C THR A 111 9.01 -3.36 12.90
N ALA A 112 9.54 -4.58 12.84
CA ALA A 112 10.92 -4.86 13.26
C ALA A 112 11.96 -4.08 12.44
N LEU A 113 11.62 -3.68 11.22
CA LEU A 113 12.44 -2.85 10.32
C LEU A 113 12.18 -1.33 10.47
N GLY A 114 11.34 -0.94 11.42
CA GLY A 114 11.01 0.45 11.74
C GLY A 114 9.94 1.08 10.85
N ALA A 115 9.10 0.28 10.19
CA ALA A 115 7.94 0.80 9.46
C ALA A 115 6.69 0.96 10.37
N GLU A 116 5.90 1.99 10.11
CA GLU A 116 4.58 2.17 10.71
C GLU A 116 3.56 1.29 9.97
N VAL A 117 2.65 0.61 10.69
CA VAL A 117 1.72 -0.35 10.07
C VAL A 117 0.26 -0.05 10.38
N TYR A 118 -0.53 0.09 9.32
CA TYR A 118 -1.95 0.41 9.38
C TYR A 118 -2.82 -0.64 8.71
N GLY A 119 -4.05 -0.80 9.21
CA GLY A 119 -5.03 -1.69 8.60
C GLY A 119 -5.70 -1.07 7.36
N PRO A 120 -6.36 -1.88 6.50
CA PRO A 120 -7.00 -1.39 5.26
C PRO A 120 -8.07 -0.30 5.43
N ARG A 121 -8.64 -0.14 6.64
CA ARG A 121 -9.60 0.93 6.95
C ARG A 121 -8.96 2.31 6.99
N TRP A 122 -7.67 2.39 7.30
CA TRP A 122 -6.92 3.65 7.39
C TRP A 122 -6.87 4.43 6.07
N LEU A 123 -7.02 3.75 4.93
CA LEU A 123 -7.11 4.40 3.62
C LEU A 123 -8.45 5.13 3.36
N ARG A 124 -9.48 4.91 4.18
CA ARG A 124 -10.87 5.36 3.91
C ARG A 124 -11.47 6.25 4.99
N GLU A 125 -10.99 6.13 6.22
CA GLU A 125 -11.54 6.93 7.31
C GLU A 125 -11.14 8.39 7.10
N SER A 126 -12.07 9.31 6.87
CA SER A 126 -11.75 10.73 7.01
C SER A 126 -11.45 11.01 8.50
N PRO A 127 -10.50 11.89 8.86
CA PRO A 127 -10.48 12.41 10.22
C PRO A 127 -11.84 13.05 10.45
N THR A 128 -12.64 12.49 11.35
CA THR A 128 -13.90 13.11 11.77
C THR A 128 -13.55 14.48 12.30
N SER A 129 -14.00 15.54 11.60
CA SER A 129 -13.95 16.90 12.14
C SER A 129 -14.68 16.87 13.49
N ASN A 130 -13.95 17.17 14.56
CA ASN A 130 -14.53 17.55 15.84
C ASN A 130 -14.49 19.07 15.96
#